data_AF-A0A7V5ASS8-F1
#
_entry.id   AF-A0A7V5ASS8-F1
#
_cell.length_a   1.000
_cell.length_b   1.000
_cell.length_c   1.000
_cell.angle_alpha   90.00
_cell.angle_beta   90.00
_cell.angle_gamma   90.00
#
_symmetry.space_group_name_H-M   'P 1'
#
loop_
_entity.id
_entity.type
_entity.pdbx_description
1 polymer ?
#
loop_
_entity_poly.entity_id
_entity_poly.type
_entity_poly.pdbx_seq_one_letter_code
_entity_poly.pdbx_strand_id
1 'polypeptide(L)'
;MDPAKEVLRIEELSKKVGGRFKLCVLMQKRIKEIIRQHLGPTKPDVKDVMRQVLDEIENDKIALVSEEEYRESLRRQLAESGKKPEKSE
;
A
#
# COMPACT_ATOMS: atom_id res chain seq x y z
N MET A 1 -22.31 -7.76 2.82
CA MET A 1 -21.12 -7.43 3.64
C MET A 1 -21.59 -7.29 5.07
N ASP A 2 -20.92 -7.93 6.01
CA ASP A 2 -21.23 -7.80 7.44
C ASP A 2 -20.49 -6.57 8.00
N PRO A 3 -21.20 -5.48 8.36
CA PRO A 3 -20.56 -4.25 8.84
C PRO A 3 -19.73 -4.48 10.10
N ALA A 4 -20.09 -5.45 10.94
CA ALA A 4 -19.37 -5.74 12.17
C ALA A 4 -17.96 -6.29 11.89
N LYS A 5 -17.82 -7.12 10.85
CA LYS A 5 -16.53 -7.67 10.43
C LYS A 5 -15.58 -6.60 9.90
N GLU A 6 -16.10 -5.65 9.11
CA GLU A 6 -15.29 -4.55 8.58
C GLU A 6 -14.79 -3.61 9.68
N VAL A 7 -15.61 -3.35 10.70
CA VAL A 7 -15.20 -2.55 11.86
C VAL A 7 -14.05 -3.23 12.60
N LEU A 8 -14.17 -4.52 12.91
CA LEU A 8 -13.11 -5.28 13.58
C LEU A 8 -11.82 -5.29 12.75
N ARG A 9 -11.95 -5.51 11.44
CA ARG A 9 -10.82 -5.46 10.51
C ARG A 9 -10.09 -4.11 10.55
N ILE A 10 -10.82 -3.00 10.53
CA ILE A 10 -10.23 -1.65 10.63
C ILE A 10 -9.52 -1.46 11.97
N GLU A 11 -10.07 -2.00 13.06
CA GLU A 11 -9.42 -1.92 14.37
C GLU A 11 -8.11 -2.73 14.45
N GLU A 12 -8.09 -3.93 13.87
CA GLU A 12 -6.90 -4.77 13.79
C GLU A 12 -5.81 -4.12 12.94
N LEU A 13 -6.18 -3.65 11.73
CA LEU A 13 -5.26 -2.92 10.87
C LEU A 13 -4.76 -1.65 11.55
N SER A 14 -5.62 -0.93 12.26
CA SER A 14 -5.21 0.25 13.01
C SER A 14 -4.15 -0.06 14.06
N LYS A 15 -4.22 -1.20 14.75
CA LYS A 15 -3.17 -1.62 15.70
C LYS A 15 -1.88 -1.96 14.95
N LYS A 16 -1.99 -2.68 13.82
CA LYS A 16 -0.85 -3.04 12.95
C LYS A 16 -0.06 -1.83 12.47
N VAL A 17 -0.73 -0.77 11.98
CA VAL A 17 -0.05 0.44 11.47
C VAL A 17 0.42 1.40 12.58
N GLY A 18 0.14 1.08 13.85
CA GLY A 18 0.53 1.91 15.00
C GLY A 18 -0.42 3.08 15.29
N GLY A 19 -1.72 2.93 14.98
CA GLY A 19 -2.80 3.83 15.39
C GLY A 19 -3.75 4.25 14.26
N ARG A 20 -4.93 4.76 14.64
CA ARG A 20 -6.02 5.13 13.72
C ARG A 20 -5.62 6.27 12.78
N PHE A 21 -4.86 7.24 13.29
CA PHE A 21 -4.35 8.36 12.49
C PHE A 21 -3.34 7.89 11.43
N LYS A 22 -2.43 6.98 11.79
CA LYS A 22 -1.45 6.41 10.83
C LYS A 22 -2.15 5.59 9.75
N LEU A 23 -3.13 4.77 10.13
CA LEU A 23 -3.98 4.06 9.18
C LEU A 23 -4.67 5.03 8.21
N CYS A 24 -5.30 6.09 8.72
CA CYS A 24 -5.97 7.10 7.90
C CYS A 24 -5.01 7.75 6.90
N VAL A 25 -3.83 8.17 7.34
CA VAL A 25 -2.81 8.78 6.47
C VAL A 25 -2.32 7.79 5.41
N LEU A 26 -2.06 6.52 5.78
CA LEU A 26 -1.65 5.49 4.83
C LEU A 26 -2.71 5.26 3.75
N MET A 27 -3.96 5.13 4.18
CA MET A 27 -5.10 4.96 3.26
C MET A 27 -5.21 6.14 2.30
N GLN A 28 -5.20 7.37 2.81
CA GLN A 28 -5.30 8.58 1.97
C GLN A 28 -4.17 8.70 0.95
N LYS A 29 -2.92 8.42 1.36
CA LYS A 29 -1.76 8.41 0.47
C LYS A 29 -1.95 7.39 -0.65
N ARG A 30 -2.35 6.16 -0.31
CA ARG A 30 -2.51 5.09 -1.29
C ARG A 30 -3.68 5.30 -2.24
N ILE A 31 -4.82 5.76 -1.73
CA ILE A 31 -5.98 6.13 -2.57
C ILE A 31 -5.57 7.18 -3.60
N LYS A 32 -4.80 8.20 -3.19
CA LYS A 32 -4.30 9.24 -4.09
C LYS A 32 -3.37 8.69 -5.17
N GLU A 33 -2.51 7.72 -4.83
CA GLU A 33 -1.66 7.04 -5.82
C GLU A 33 -2.49 6.25 -6.83
N ILE A 34 -3.46 5.47 -6.39
CA ILE A 34 -4.34 4.68 -7.26
C ILE A 34 -5.08 5.61 -8.22
N ILE A 35 -5.66 6.70 -7.72
CA ILE A 35 -6.37 7.69 -8.56
C ILE A 35 -5.41 8.35 -9.57
N ARG A 36 -4.17 8.65 -9.18
CA ARG A 36 -3.16 9.25 -10.08
C ARG A 36 -2.67 8.29 -11.16
N GLN A 37 -2.55 7.01 -10.83
CA GLN A 37 -2.11 5.96 -11.76
C GLN A 37 -3.25 5.42 -12.62
N HIS A 38 -4.50 5.79 -12.32
CA HIS A 38 -5.65 5.36 -13.09
C HIS A 38 -5.66 6.03 -14.47
N LEU A 39 -5.48 5.22 -15.52
CA LEU A 39 -5.46 5.65 -16.92
C LEU A 39 -6.81 5.42 -17.65
N GLY A 40 -7.82 4.90 -16.94
CA GLY A 40 -9.13 4.60 -17.52
C GLY A 40 -10.01 5.83 -17.73
N PRO A 41 -11.03 5.75 -18.60
CA PRO A 41 -11.92 6.86 -18.91
C PRO A 41 -12.92 7.17 -17.78
N THR A 42 -13.11 6.24 -16.84
CA THR A 42 -14.08 6.34 -15.74
C THR A 42 -13.37 6.36 -14.40
N LYS A 43 -13.84 7.18 -13.45
CA LYS A 43 -13.25 7.18 -12.10
C LYS A 43 -13.44 5.80 -11.42
N PRO A 44 -12.43 5.31 -10.68
CA PRO A 44 -12.57 4.09 -9.88
C PRO A 44 -13.70 4.20 -8.86
N ASP A 45 -14.39 3.09 -8.60
CA ASP A 45 -15.36 3.04 -7.51
C ASP A 45 -14.65 3.20 -6.16
N VAL A 46 -15.17 4.09 -5.31
CA VAL A 46 -14.53 4.45 -4.05
C VAL A 46 -14.52 3.28 -3.07
N LYS A 47 -15.57 2.44 -3.06
CA LYS A 47 -15.63 1.29 -2.13
C LYS A 47 -14.62 0.22 -2.54
N ASP A 48 -14.47 -0.01 -3.84
CA ASP A 48 -13.49 -0.97 -4.36
C ASP A 48 -12.06 -0.51 -4.08
N VAL A 49 -11.75 0.77 -4.31
CA VAL A 49 -10.44 1.33 -3.97
C VAL A 49 -10.16 1.22 -2.46
N MET A 50 -11.13 1.56 -1.60
CA MET A 50 -10.93 1.42 -0.15
C MET A 50 -10.66 -0.03 0.25
N ARG A 51 -11.40 -0.99 -0.31
CA ARG A 51 -11.19 -2.42 -0.04
C ARG A 51 -9.81 -2.87 -0.49
N GLN A 52 -9.42 -2.51 -1.72
CA GLN A 52 -8.08 -2.82 -2.25
C GLN A 52 -6.99 -2.32 -1.31
N VAL A 53 -7.11 -1.09 -0.81
CA VAL A 53 -6.12 -0.51 0.09
C VAL A 53 -6.06 -1.25 1.43
N LEU A 54 -7.21 -1.63 2.00
CA LEU A 54 -7.23 -2.45 3.22
C LEU A 54 -6.56 -3.81 3.00
N ASP A 55 -6.84 -4.47 1.87
CA ASP A 55 -6.22 -5.73 1.48
C ASP A 55 -4.70 -5.58 1.32
N GLU A 56 -4.22 -4.46 0.74
CA GLU A 56 -2.79 -4.17 0.58
C GLU A 56 -2.08 -3.98 1.94
N ILE A 57 -2.71 -3.33 2.91
CA ILE A 57 -2.15 -3.16 4.27
C ILE A 57 -2.15 -4.51 5.02
N GLU A 58 -3.24 -5.27 4.91
CA GLU A 58 -3.38 -6.57 5.54
C GLU A 58 -2.30 -7.54 5.09
N ASN A 59 -1.98 -7.54 3.79
CA ASN A 59 -0.97 -8.40 3.18
C ASN A 59 0.44 -7.80 3.17
N ASP A 60 0.70 -6.73 3.93
CA ASP A 60 2.02 -6.07 4.04
C ASP A 60 2.60 -5.58 2.70
N LYS A 61 1.73 -5.32 1.70
CA LYS A 61 2.14 -4.78 0.40
C LYS A 61 2.48 -3.29 0.48
N ILE A 62 1.88 -2.59 1.44
CA ILE A 62 2.12 -1.16 1.70
C ILE A 62 2.28 -0.91 3.20
N ALA A 63 3.15 0.03 3.56
CA ALA A 63 3.37 0.46 4.94
C ALA A 63 3.80 1.93 4.97
N LEU A 64 3.63 2.57 6.13
CA LEU A 64 4.31 3.85 6.40
C LEU A 64 5.73 3.55 6.84
N VAL A 65 6.69 4.10 6.11
CA VAL A 65 8.12 3.98 6.42
C VAL A 65 8.70 5.37 6.69
N SER A 66 9.76 5.41 7.49
CA SER A 66 10.61 6.59 7.62
C SER A 66 11.38 6.86 6.32
N GLU A 67 11.94 8.07 6.22
CA GLU A 67 12.75 8.44 5.05
C GLU A 67 14.02 7.57 4.94
N GLU A 68 14.62 7.18 6.07
CA GLU A 68 15.80 6.33 6.09
C GLU A 68 15.47 4.92 5.57
N GLU A 69 14.42 4.29 6.11
CA GLU A 69 13.93 2.99 5.64
C GLU A 69 13.56 3.02 4.15
N TYR A 70 12.93 4.11 3.70
CA TYR A 70 12.61 4.31 2.29
C TYR A 70 13.89 4.35 1.44
N ARG A 71 14.88 5.14 1.81
CA ARG A 71 16.17 5.23 1.09
C ARG A 71 16.91 3.90 1.06
N GLU A 72 16.87 3.14 2.15
CA GLU A 72 17.45 1.79 2.17
C GLU A 72 16.72 0.82 1.23
N SER A 73 15.38 0.83 1.22
CA SER A 73 14.60 -0.01 0.31
C SER A 73 14.92 0.29 -1.16
N LEU A 74 15.07 1.58 -1.51
CA LEU A 74 15.42 2.01 -2.85
C LEU A 74 16.83 1.56 -3.24
N ARG A 75 17.80 1.67 -2.31
CA ARG A 75 19.17 1.15 -2.53
C ARG A 75 19.17 -0.35 -2.79
N ARG A 76 18.38 -1.14 -2.06
CA ARG A 76 18.27 -2.59 -2.27
C ARG A 76 17.68 -2.91 -3.64
N GLN A 77 16.57 -2.27 -4.01
CA GLN A 77 15.95 -2.47 -5.34
C GLN A 77 16.89 -2.10 -6.49
N LEU A 78 17.67 -1.03 -6.36
CA LEU A 78 18.69 -0.66 -7.35
C LEU A 78 19.82 -1.70 -7.45
N ALA A 79 20.28 -2.24 -6.32
CA ALA A 79 21.30 -3.29 -6.31
C ALA A 79 20.79 -4.62 -6.90
N GLU A 80 19.50 -4.93 -6.73
CA GLU A 80 18.86 -6.14 -7.28
C GLU A 80 18.57 -6.00 -8.78
N SER A 81 18.12 -4.82 -9.24
CA SER A 81 17.88 -4.54 -10.67
C SER A 81 19.17 -4.48 -11.50
N GLY A 82 20.29 -4.09 -10.89
CA GLY A 82 21.62 -4.16 -11.51
C GLY A 82 22.23 -5.57 -11.59
N LYS A 83 21.60 -6.58 -10.98
CA LYS A 83 22.03 -8.00 -10.99
C LYS A 83 21.26 -8.87 -11.99
N LYS A 84 20.68 -8.31 -13.07
CA LYS A 84 20.23 -9.16 -14.18
C LYS A 84 21.45 -9.89 -14.76
N PRO A 85 21.46 -11.23 -14.82
CA PRO A 85 22.55 -11.93 -15.46
C PRO A 85 22.47 -11.64 -16.97
N GLU A 86 23.51 -11.02 -17.52
CA GLU A 86 23.94 -11.33 -18.88
C GLU A 86 24.21 -12.84 -18.90
N LYS A 87 23.20 -13.63 -19.26
CA LYS A 87 23.48 -14.94 -19.87
C LYS A 87 23.68 -14.69 -21.35
N SER A 88 24.95 -14.48 -21.66
CA SER A 88 25.63 -14.95 -22.86
C SER A 88 25.18 -16.38 -23.20
N GLU A 89 24.59 -16.55 -24.39
CA GLU A 89 24.96 -17.46 -25.49
C GLU A 89 23.76 -17.68 -26.43
#